data_AF-A0A381SU91-F1
#
_entry.id   AF-A0A381SU91-F1
#
_cell.length_a   1.000
_cell.length_b   1.000
_cell.length_c   1.000
_cell.angle_alpha   90.00
_cell.angle_beta   90.00
_cell.angle_gamma   90.00
#
_symmetry.space_group_name_H-M   'P 1'
#
loop_
_entity.id
_entity.type
_entity.pdbx_description
1 polymer ?
#
loop_
_entity_poly.entity_id
_entity_poly.type
_entity_poly.pdbx_seq_one_letter_code
_entity_poly.pdbx_strand_id
1 'polypeptide(L)' 'MDRREVMKSLAAMFGTDLLLPIRIAISQNFDPIDFSGGTLFSELQKNQISAAAETIIPETDTPGAKAANVVNFIEVMLQ' A
#
# COMPACT_ATOMS: atom_id res chain seq x y z
N MET A 1 -9.22 16.75 -21.44
CA MET A 1 -8.19 17.54 -20.72
C MET A 1 -6.90 17.49 -21.50
N ASP A 2 -6.39 18.64 -21.90
CA ASP A 2 -5.13 18.72 -22.65
C ASP A 2 -3.96 18.59 -21.68
N ARG A 3 -3.18 17.51 -21.79
CA ARG A 3 -2.07 17.20 -20.86
C ARG A 3 -1.06 18.35 -20.78
N ARG A 4 -0.89 19.07 -21.89
CA ARG A 4 0.04 20.20 -22.00
C ARG A 4 -0.43 21.42 -21.19
N GLU A 5 -1.74 21.66 -21.12
CA GLU A 5 -2.29 22.80 -20.38
C GLU A 5 -2.17 22.57 -18.87
N VAL A 6 -2.48 21.35 -18.42
CA VAL A 6 -2.31 20.93 -17.02
C VAL A 6 -0.84 21.03 -16.57
N MET A 7 0.11 20.64 -17.42
CA MET A 7 1.54 20.74 -17.09
C MET A 7 2.01 22.20 -17.02
N LYS A 8 1.48 23.09 -17.87
CA LYS A 8 1.78 24.53 -17.79
C LYS A 8 1.23 25.16 -16.52
N SER A 9 0.01 24.81 -16.11
CA SER A 9 -0.57 25.33 -14.87
C SER A 9 0.17 24.82 -13.63
N LEU A 10 0.55 23.54 -13.60
CA LEU A 10 1.39 22.97 -12.54
C LEU A 10 2.75 23.68 -12.45
N ALA A 11 3.42 23.90 -13.58
CA ALA A 11 4.69 24.62 -13.61
C ALA A 11 4.54 26.09 -13.17
N ALA A 12 3.43 26.75 -13.51
CA ALA A 12 3.15 28.12 -13.07
C ALA A 12 2.88 28.22 -11.56
N MET A 13 2.25 27.20 -10.96
CA MET A 13 1.92 27.19 -9.52
C MET A 13 3.10 26.78 -8.64
N PHE A 14 3.88 25.78 -9.06
CA PHE A 14 4.91 25.15 -8.22
C PHE A 14 6.35 25.42 -8.66
N GLY A 15 6.55 26.06 -9.83
CA GLY A 15 7.88 26.35 -10.35
C GLY A 15 8.74 25.09 -10.48
N THR A 16 9.90 25.09 -9.83
CA THR A 16 10.86 23.98 -9.83
C THR A 16 10.82 23.11 -8.57
N ASP A 17 10.03 23.47 -7.57
CA ASP A 17 10.10 22.85 -6.23
C ASP A 17 9.70 21.37 -6.24
N LEU A 18 8.85 20.97 -7.19
CA LEU A 18 8.43 19.58 -7.37
C LEU A 18 9.47 18.70 -8.11
N LEU A 19 10.51 19.29 -8.72
CA LEU A 19 11.44 18.51 -9.55
C LEU A 19 12.24 17.48 -8.75
N LEU A 20 12.66 17.82 -7.53
CA LEU A 20 13.40 16.91 -6.66
C LEU A 20 12.54 15.72 -6.20
N PRO A 21 11.34 15.91 -5.59
CA PRO A 21 10.51 14.79 -5.16
C PRO A 21 10.03 13.93 -6.34
N ILE A 22 9.72 14.52 -7.51
CA ILE A 22 9.36 13.75 -8.71
C ILE A 22 10.52 12.88 -9.19
N ARG A 23 11.75 13.41 -9.20
CA ARG A 23 12.94 12.61 -9.55
C ARG A 23 13.15 11.43 -8.61
N ILE A 24 12.95 11.63 -7.31
CA ILE A 24 13.03 10.56 -6.31
C ILE A 24 11.95 9.51 -6.57
N ALA A 25 10.70 9.92 -6.77
CA ALA A 25 9.59 9.01 -7.07
C ALA A 25 9.85 8.19 -8.34
N ILE A 26 10.30 8.82 -9.43
CA ILE A 26 10.67 8.12 -10.67
C ILE A 26 11.81 7.13 -10.42
N SER A 27 12.84 7.51 -9.66
CA SER A 27 13.98 6.62 -9.35
C SER A 27 13.58 5.39 -8.55
N GLN A 28 12.48 5.47 -7.79
CA GLN A 28 11.94 4.39 -6.99
C GLN A 28 10.89 3.55 -7.74
N ASN A 29 10.70 3.78 -9.05
CA ASN A 29 9.61 3.18 -9.83
C ASN A 29 8.24 3.37 -9.17
N PHE A 30 7.99 4.55 -8.60
CA PHE A 30 6.70 4.85 -7.99
C PHE A 30 5.59 4.73 -9.02
N ASP A 31 4.69 3.77 -8.82
CA ASP A 31 3.48 3.62 -9.59
C ASP A 31 2.32 4.26 -8.80
N PRO A 32 1.73 5.36 -9.30
CA PRO A 32 0.65 6.07 -8.62
C PRO A 32 -0.67 5.27 -8.57
N ILE A 33 -0.73 4.12 -9.24
CA ILE A 33 -1.89 3.22 -9.30
C ILE A 33 -1.61 1.95 -8.47
N ASP A 34 -0.35 1.62 -8.23
CA ASP A 34 0.05 0.46 -7.44
C ASP A 34 0.09 0.79 -5.95
N PHE A 35 -1.04 0.58 -5.28
CA PHE A 35 -1.14 0.65 -3.82
C PHE A 35 -0.57 -0.59 -3.11
N SER A 36 -0.03 -1.58 -3.85
CA SER A 36 0.53 -2.80 -3.26
C SER A 36 1.84 -2.57 -2.49
N GLY A 37 2.49 -1.42 -2.70
CA GLY A 37 3.84 -1.16 -2.19
C GLY A 37 3.94 -0.73 -0.72
N GLY A 38 2.83 -0.38 -0.07
CA GLY A 38 2.83 -0.02 1.34
C GLY A 38 2.55 -1.24 2.22
N THR A 39 3.58 -1.95 2.67
CA THR A 39 3.40 -2.92 3.77
C THR A 39 2.97 -2.13 5.01
N LEU A 40 1.68 -2.22 5.35
CA LEU A 40 1.14 -1.52 6.53
C LEU A 40 1.75 -2.09 7.81
N PHE A 41 2.09 -3.37 7.76
CA PHE A 41 2.70 -4.13 8.83
C PHE A 41 4.08 -4.67 8.42
N SER A 42 5.04 -4.62 9.34
CA SER A 42 6.27 -5.41 9.24
C SER A 42 5.96 -6.92 9.31
N GLU A 43 6.86 -7.75 8.79
CA GLU A 43 6.76 -9.23 8.88
C GLU A 43 6.50 -9.73 10.31
N LEU A 44 7.13 -9.11 11.31
CA LEU A 44 6.91 -9.43 12.71
C LEU A 44 5.47 -9.14 13.14
N GLN A 45 4.93 -7.98 12.77
CA GLN A 45 3.55 -7.61 13.07
C GLN A 45 2.56 -8.50 12.34
N LYS A 46 2.82 -8.87 11.07
CA LYS A 46 1.99 -9.83 10.32
C LYS A 46 1.92 -11.16 11.05
N ASN A 47 3.04 -11.68 11.55
CA ASN A 47 3.07 -12.92 12.32
C ASN A 47 2.29 -12.84 13.65
N GLN A 48 2.39 -11.71 14.35
CA GLN A 48 1.63 -11.49 15.60
C GLN A 48 0.13 -11.43 15.35
N ILE A 49 -0.30 -10.66 14.34
CA ILE A 49 -1.71 -10.54 13.94
C ILE A 49 -2.23 -11.90 13.45
N SER A 50 -1.42 -12.65 12.69
CA SER A 50 -1.73 -14.01 12.25
C SER A 50 -2.00 -14.96 13.41
N ALA A 51 -1.14 -14.93 14.44
CA ALA A 51 -1.31 -15.74 15.64
C ALA A 51 -2.54 -15.33 16.45
N ALA A 52 -2.82 -14.03 16.55
CA ALA A 52 -4.02 -13.52 17.21
C ALA A 52 -5.30 -13.93 16.46
N ALA A 53 -5.31 -13.79 15.13
CA ALA A 53 -6.43 -14.19 14.29
C ALA A 53 -6.71 -15.70 14.39
N GLU A 54 -5.66 -16.53 14.42
CA GLU A 54 -5.80 -17.99 14.62
C GLU A 54 -6.40 -18.34 15.98
N THR A 55 -6.12 -17.54 17.01
CA THR A 55 -6.70 -17.73 18.34
C THR A 55 -8.20 -17.43 18.34
N ILE A 56 -8.65 -16.48 17.52
CA ILE A 56 -10.07 -16.06 17.42
C ILE A 56 -10.84 -17.01 16.50
N ILE A 57 -10.25 -17.39 15.36
CA ILE A 57 -10.83 -18.29 14.35
C ILE A 57 -9.88 -19.48 14.19
N PRO A 58 -9.93 -20.44 15.14
CA PRO A 58 -9.12 -21.65 15.04
C PRO A 58 -9.64 -22.56 13.94
N GLU A 59 -8.78 -23.44 13.45
CA GLU A 59 -9.19 -24.53 12.57
C GLU A 59 -10.17 -25.46 13.29
N THR A 60 -11.28 -25.76 12.60
CA THR A 60 -12.32 -26.70 13.04
C THR A 60 -12.68 -27.60 11.86
N ASP A 61 -13.96 -27.68 11.48
CA ASP A 61 -14.39 -28.35 10.26
C ASP A 61 -14.09 -27.51 9.00
N THR A 62 -13.73 -26.24 9.19
CA THR A 62 -13.27 -25.32 8.15
C THR A 62 -11.87 -24.78 8.45
N PRO A 63 -11.10 -24.36 7.42
CA PRO A 63 -9.77 -23.78 7.62
C PRO A 63 -9.78 -22.61 8.60
N GLY A 64 -8.79 -22.59 9.50
CA GLY A 64 -8.56 -21.49 10.46
C GLY A 64 -8.00 -20.22 9.80
N ALA A 65 -7.87 -19.14 10.57
CA ALA A 65 -7.47 -17.82 10.06
C ALA A 65 -6.12 -17.81 9.31
N LYS A 66 -5.14 -18.60 9.77
CA LYS A 66 -3.84 -18.76 9.12
C LYS A 66 -3.98 -19.42 7.77
N ALA A 67 -4.66 -20.58 7.73
CA ALA A 67 -4.88 -21.33 6.50
C ALA A 67 -5.71 -20.55 5.48
N ALA A 68 -6.65 -19.72 5.94
CA ALA A 68 -7.48 -18.85 5.12
C ALA A 68 -6.83 -17.50 4.74
N ASN A 69 -5.58 -17.23 5.16
CA ASN A 69 -4.85 -15.98 4.88
C ASN A 69 -5.59 -14.70 5.31
N VAL A 70 -6.27 -14.72 6.46
CA VAL A 70 -7.07 -13.59 6.95
C VAL A 70 -6.24 -12.32 7.19
N VAL A 71 -4.94 -12.46 7.49
CA VAL A 71 -4.02 -11.32 7.68
C VAL A 71 -3.93 -10.43 6.44
N ASN A 72 -3.92 -11.02 5.25
CA ASN A 72 -3.87 -10.24 4.00
C ASN A 72 -5.15 -9.44 3.82
N PHE A 73 -6.30 -10.01 4.18
CA PHE A 73 -7.57 -9.29 4.14
C PHE A 73 -7.60 -8.12 5.13
N ILE A 74 -7.08 -8.30 6.35
CA ILE A 74 -6.97 -7.23 7.35
C ILE A 74 -6.10 -6.08 6.81
N GLU A 75 -4.99 -6.40 6.16
CA GLU A 75 -4.08 -5.39 5.58
C GLU A 75 -4.78 -4.59 4.47
N VAL A 76 -5.54 -5.25 3.59
CA VAL A 76 -6.32 -4.59 2.54
C VAL A 76 -7.44 -3.70 3.10
N MET A 77 -8.09 -4.09 4.20
CA MET A 77 -9.17 -3.29 4.81
C MET A 77 -8.68 -2.01 5.50
N LEU A 78 -7.38 -1.92 5.81
CA LEU A 78 -6.78 -0.77 6.49
C LEU A 78 -6.07 0.21 5.53
N GLN A 79 -5.96 -0.16 4.25
CA GLN A 79 -5.49 0.71 3.17
C GLN A 79 -6.63 1.59 2.64
#